data_AF-K0TAH0-F1
#
_entry.id   AF-K0TAH0-F1
#
_cell.length_a   1.000
_cell.length_b   1.000
_cell.length_c   1.000
_cell.angle_alpha   90.00
_cell.angle_beta   90.00
_cell.angle_gamma   90.00
#
_symmetry.space_group_name_H-M   'P 1'
#
loop_
_entity.id
_entity.type
_entity.pdbx_description
1 polymer ?
#
loop_
_entity_poly.entity_id
_entity_poly.type
_entity_poly.pdbx_seq_one_letter_code
_entity_poly.pdbx_strand_id
1 'polypeptide(L)'
;MIIRTLTVLQLACTSLSAFAAGPFYPNWGGTTATCLDAQLPENTPEDYMVSQGLMREDVEQCCDDYYWYSKEGCLAAAGVTSDETDANDGTKQYYVDYTNGRCTQDCQETPSGDGICGGIVDSGSTALYETAAECCTKRLPYMDQFLCESRSEDGHDGTFKLYPDDRSGTCVIDLDPVANSVVCSIGYECALLSSSAWVAKLYDVSPSGVEACCETLTGVNPTYCRAKTMAVPSGMWYVSYVDEKCRKDCDDAGDPSCQISSDAYTSYFDTHDKCCQNRLPYTVQAKCQADSLGEEYLGTMKYSVDYASSKCSQDCPKEDGGDCGGVVGLSSVTLFNSTGACCDEALSYLNRDLCLDRSDSTSTGTGKYYKGSDDDGEMCVKDTEGTCPAGETCRRATGWVSNMYDTIDSCCSGAFSTSNPEYCMATSSGVPSDKWFIAVGGERHCSKDCAPGSSVECAVPHGSSLAYYDTASECCESELSYINKDSCASRSMEGAAVGTDDYYVDWIAQKCKRNCPESTGGECGGVADEDWVELFADKRSCCKRLHWTDEDECHEAER
;
A
#
# COMPACT_ATOMS: atom_id res chain seq x y z
N MET A 1 94.93 24.02 -36.46
CA MET A 1 95.45 25.39 -36.63
C MET A 1 95.18 26.09 -35.30
N ILE A 2 95.96 25.88 -34.23
CA ILE A 2 97.35 26.30 -33.94
C ILE A 2 97.60 27.76 -34.31
N ILE A 3 98.32 28.44 -33.41
CA ILE A 3 98.87 29.82 -33.42
C ILE A 3 97.99 30.73 -32.51
N ARG A 4 98.22 30.85 -31.19
CA ARG A 4 99.45 31.27 -30.44
C ARG A 4 99.91 32.63 -30.99
N THR A 5 99.99 33.71 -30.21
CA THR A 5 101.21 34.07 -29.47
C THR A 5 101.07 35.46 -28.81
N LEU A 6 101.43 35.56 -27.52
CA LEU A 6 102.49 36.42 -26.91
C LEU A 6 102.15 37.92 -26.74
N THR A 7 102.55 38.69 -25.72
CA THR A 7 103.40 38.62 -24.48
C THR A 7 103.20 40.01 -23.81
N VAL A 8 103.59 40.39 -22.57
CA VAL A 8 104.87 40.44 -21.82
C VAL A 8 104.44 40.97 -20.41
N LEU A 9 104.64 40.29 -19.29
CA LEU A 9 105.79 40.26 -18.35
C LEU A 9 106.09 41.55 -17.55
N GLN A 10 105.92 41.51 -16.22
CA GLN A 10 106.90 41.94 -15.18
C GLN A 10 106.37 41.54 -13.78
N LEU A 11 106.92 40.47 -13.17
CA LEU A 11 107.95 40.48 -12.10
C LEU A 11 107.60 41.41 -10.91
N ALA A 12 107.06 40.89 -9.80
CA ALA A 12 107.70 40.18 -8.67
C ALA A 12 108.42 41.10 -7.67
N CYS A 13 107.91 41.18 -6.42
CA CYS A 13 108.69 40.86 -5.21
C CYS A 13 107.82 40.86 -3.93
N THR A 14 107.66 39.65 -3.39
CA THR A 14 107.55 39.18 -1.99
C THR A 14 107.34 40.10 -0.78
N SER A 15 106.70 39.47 0.22
CA SER A 15 106.78 39.65 1.68
C SER A 15 105.55 40.37 2.26
N LEU A 16 104.86 39.91 3.30
CA LEU A 16 105.23 39.11 4.46
C LEU A 16 103.94 38.37 4.94
N SER A 17 104.05 37.11 5.37
CA SER A 17 103.02 36.49 6.20
C SER A 17 102.99 37.22 7.54
N ALA A 18 101.99 38.07 7.76
CA ALA A 18 101.64 38.57 9.08
C ALA A 18 100.70 37.54 9.72
N PHE A 19 101.07 37.11 10.93
CA PHE A 19 100.21 36.29 11.78
C PHE A 19 98.85 36.96 11.93
N ALA A 20 97.80 36.15 11.74
CA ALA A 20 96.41 36.52 11.96
C ALA A 20 96.22 36.94 13.41
N ALA A 21 95.87 38.21 13.60
CA ALA A 21 95.21 38.70 14.78
C ALA A 21 93.81 39.05 14.28
N GLY A 22 92.80 38.29 14.70
CA GLY A 22 91.45 38.46 14.19
C GLY A 22 90.85 39.84 14.47
N PRO A 23 89.67 40.17 13.93
CA PRO A 23 89.14 41.53 14.00
C PRO A 23 88.55 41.91 15.37
N PHE A 24 88.35 40.97 16.30
CA PHE A 24 87.64 41.23 17.55
C PHE A 24 88.57 41.50 18.74
N TYR A 25 88.24 42.49 19.57
CA TYR A 25 89.01 42.86 20.77
C TYR A 25 88.10 43.25 21.95
N PRO A 26 88.54 43.07 23.22
CA PRO A 26 87.70 43.37 24.37
C PRO A 26 87.53 44.89 24.61
N ASN A 27 86.30 45.33 24.85
CA ASN A 27 85.96 46.73 25.14
C ASN A 27 86.20 47.10 26.62
N TRP A 28 87.41 46.91 27.14
CA TRP A 28 87.70 47.25 28.54
C TRP A 28 87.67 48.76 28.84
N GLY A 29 87.82 49.60 27.81
CA GLY A 29 87.76 51.06 27.92
C GLY A 29 86.34 51.64 27.82
N GLY A 30 85.35 50.85 27.39
CA GLY A 30 83.97 51.27 27.22
C GLY A 30 83.07 50.97 28.42
N THR A 31 81.79 51.36 28.31
CA THR A 31 80.77 51.08 29.33
C THR A 31 80.05 49.73 29.13
N THR A 32 80.31 49.05 28.02
CA THR A 32 79.71 47.75 27.68
C THR A 32 80.77 46.65 27.78
N ALA A 33 80.49 45.61 28.57
CA ALA A 33 81.34 44.43 28.69
C ALA A 33 81.16 43.51 27.46
N THR A 34 81.74 43.92 26.33
CA THR A 34 81.57 43.25 25.02
C THR A 34 82.88 43.25 24.21
N CYS A 35 82.92 42.48 23.14
CA CYS A 35 84.00 42.52 22.16
C CYS A 35 83.60 43.35 20.92
N LEU A 36 84.47 44.26 20.51
CA LEU A 36 84.25 45.14 19.36
C LEU A 36 84.97 44.62 18.12
N ASP A 37 84.35 44.83 16.97
CA ASP A 37 84.92 44.52 15.65
C ASP A 37 85.74 45.72 15.14
N ALA A 38 87.05 45.56 15.04
CA ALA A 38 87.99 46.55 14.52
C ALA A 38 87.82 46.86 13.02
N GLN A 39 86.98 46.11 12.30
CA GLN A 39 86.63 46.40 10.92
C GLN A 39 85.55 47.49 10.80
N LEU A 40 84.84 47.79 11.90
CA LEU A 40 83.88 48.87 11.92
C LEU A 40 84.57 50.23 12.12
N PRO A 41 84.23 51.27 11.33
CA PRO A 41 84.91 52.57 11.34
C PRO A 41 84.97 53.26 12.71
N GLU A 42 83.99 53.01 13.57
CA GLU A 42 83.85 53.55 14.91
C GLU A 42 84.70 52.83 15.98
N ASN A 43 85.26 51.67 15.65
CA ASN A 43 85.98 50.80 16.58
C ASN A 43 87.47 50.77 16.23
N THR A 44 88.26 51.55 16.97
CA THR A 44 89.72 51.53 16.82
C THR A 44 90.34 50.85 18.04
N PRO A 45 91.00 49.67 17.91
CA PRO A 45 91.70 49.04 19.01
C PRO A 45 92.87 49.90 19.46
N GLU A 46 93.14 49.94 20.76
CA GLU A 46 94.35 50.60 21.28
C GLU A 46 95.61 49.81 20.88
N ASP A 47 96.73 50.51 20.64
CA ASP A 47 98.00 49.89 20.18
C ASP A 47 98.47 48.72 21.06
N TYR A 48 98.15 48.75 22.36
CA TYR A 48 98.51 47.66 23.27
C TYR A 48 97.73 46.37 23.01
N MET A 49 96.49 46.46 22.53
CA MET A 49 95.66 45.28 22.24
C MET A 49 96.20 44.50 21.05
N VAL A 50 96.70 45.22 20.04
CA VAL A 50 97.36 44.62 18.87
C VAL A 50 98.73 44.05 19.25
N SER A 51 99.55 44.82 19.98
CA SER A 51 100.92 44.40 20.31
C SER A 51 101.02 43.26 21.35
N GLN A 52 99.98 43.06 22.16
CA GLN A 52 99.91 41.99 23.17
C GLN A 52 99.13 40.75 22.70
N GLY A 53 98.68 40.71 21.43
CA GLY A 53 97.94 39.56 20.89
C GLY A 53 96.57 39.36 21.53
N LEU A 54 95.89 40.47 21.89
CA LEU A 54 94.58 40.43 22.55
C LEU A 54 93.39 40.36 21.58
N MET A 55 93.68 40.22 20.28
CA MET A 55 92.68 40.12 19.24
C MET A 55 92.26 38.65 19.02
N ARG A 56 91.01 38.41 18.62
CA ARG A 56 90.48 37.08 18.26
C ARG A 56 89.79 37.08 16.91
N GLU A 57 89.83 35.92 16.26
CA GLU A 57 89.29 35.67 14.92
C GLU A 57 87.78 35.83 14.86
N ASP A 58 87.10 35.50 15.95
CA ASP A 58 85.66 35.64 16.09
C ASP A 58 85.27 36.23 17.45
N VAL A 59 84.06 36.80 17.47
CA VAL A 59 83.49 37.46 18.66
C VAL A 59 83.20 36.46 19.78
N GLU A 60 82.92 35.20 19.46
CA GLU A 60 82.64 34.15 20.45
C GLU A 60 83.88 33.80 21.26
N GLN A 61 85.02 33.60 20.60
CA GLN A 61 86.30 33.34 21.22
C GLN A 61 86.81 34.58 21.97
N CYS A 62 86.53 35.79 21.48
CA CYS A 62 86.81 37.01 22.23
C CYS A 62 86.00 37.09 23.53
N CYS A 63 84.69 36.82 23.47
CA CYS A 63 83.84 36.80 24.65
C CYS A 63 84.19 35.64 25.60
N ASP A 64 84.59 34.49 25.09
CA ASP A 64 85.02 33.33 25.88
C ASP A 64 86.33 33.61 26.63
N ASP A 65 87.31 34.26 25.99
CA ASP A 65 88.60 34.52 26.63
C ASP A 65 88.56 35.70 27.62
N TYR A 66 87.80 36.75 27.31
CA TYR A 66 87.88 38.02 28.05
C TYR A 66 86.65 38.36 28.88
N TYR A 67 85.52 37.73 28.58
CA TYR A 67 84.25 37.93 29.27
C TYR A 67 83.60 36.61 29.67
N TRP A 68 84.39 35.56 29.94
CA TRP A 68 83.91 34.22 30.33
C TRP A 68 82.88 34.23 31.45
N TYR A 69 83.00 35.17 32.40
CA TYR A 69 82.09 35.32 33.53
C TYR A 69 80.69 35.84 33.13
N SER A 70 80.55 36.36 31.91
CA SER A 70 79.31 36.92 31.35
C SER A 70 79.30 36.76 29.82
N LYS A 71 79.66 35.58 29.32
CA LYS A 71 79.81 35.31 27.88
C LYS A 71 78.56 35.65 27.09
N GLU A 72 77.39 35.20 27.54
CA GLU A 72 76.10 35.50 26.91
C GLU A 72 75.79 37.01 26.88
N GLY A 73 76.09 37.72 27.98
CA GLY A 73 75.95 39.18 28.03
C GLY A 73 76.90 39.90 27.08
N CYS A 74 78.12 39.38 26.89
CA CYS A 74 79.10 39.91 25.95
C CYS A 74 78.64 39.73 24.49
N LEU A 75 78.13 38.55 24.15
CA LEU A 75 77.59 38.21 22.83
C LEU A 75 76.36 39.06 22.50
N ALA A 76 75.40 39.15 23.43
CA ALA A 76 74.21 39.99 23.25
C ALA A 76 74.55 41.47 23.06
N ALA A 77 75.53 41.99 23.82
CA ALA A 77 76.01 43.36 23.67
C ALA A 77 76.82 43.60 22.39
N ALA A 78 77.40 42.56 21.80
CA ALA A 78 78.09 42.60 20.51
C ALA A 78 77.11 42.57 19.31
N GLY A 79 75.80 42.56 19.58
CA GLY A 79 74.77 42.45 18.54
C GLY A 79 74.64 41.03 17.97
N VAL A 80 75.29 40.04 18.60
CA VAL A 80 75.08 38.62 18.30
C VAL A 80 73.77 38.23 18.99
N THR A 81 72.68 38.25 18.23
CA THR A 81 71.47 37.54 18.63
C THR A 81 71.79 36.06 18.58
N SER A 82 71.70 35.36 19.71
CA SER A 82 71.76 33.90 19.74
C SER A 82 70.63 33.33 18.87
N ASP A 83 70.94 33.03 17.61
CA ASP A 83 70.13 32.16 16.76
C ASP A 83 70.33 30.67 17.13
N GLU A 84 71.06 30.40 18.22
CA GLU A 84 71.12 29.11 18.89
C GLU A 84 70.80 29.29 20.37
N THR A 85 69.52 29.43 20.71
CA THR A 85 69.03 28.50 21.72
C THR A 85 69.12 27.13 21.06
N ASP A 86 69.69 26.14 21.73
CA ASP A 86 69.39 24.73 21.46
C ASP A 86 67.87 24.58 21.49
N ALA A 87 67.21 24.88 20.37
CA ALA A 87 65.85 24.53 20.14
C ALA A 87 65.91 23.01 20.15
N ASN A 88 65.42 22.41 21.23
CA ASN A 88 65.18 20.99 21.28
C ASN A 88 64.29 20.70 20.07
N ASP A 89 64.92 20.31 18.96
CA ASP A 89 64.30 20.07 17.68
C ASP A 89 63.66 18.69 17.62
N GLY A 90 63.71 17.98 18.76
CA GLY A 90 63.24 16.63 18.99
C GLY A 90 64.13 15.61 18.32
N THR A 91 63.96 14.35 18.69
CA THR A 91 64.75 13.22 18.17
C THR A 91 64.46 12.90 16.70
N LYS A 92 63.41 13.48 16.11
CA LYS A 92 62.82 13.11 14.80
C LYS A 92 62.30 11.68 14.73
N GLN A 93 62.30 10.95 15.85
CA GLN A 93 61.70 9.62 15.95
C GLN A 93 60.18 9.74 16.09
N TYR A 94 59.47 8.69 15.72
CA TYR A 94 58.01 8.65 15.74
C TYR A 94 57.48 8.16 17.07
N TYR A 95 56.40 8.78 17.55
CA TYR A 95 55.56 8.27 18.63
C TYR A 95 54.10 8.29 18.23
N VAL A 96 53.28 7.54 18.96
CA VAL A 96 51.87 7.35 18.62
C VAL A 96 51.00 8.51 19.09
N ASP A 97 50.22 9.07 18.18
CA ASP A 97 49.06 9.89 18.47
C ASP A 97 47.79 9.03 18.33
N TYR A 98 47.31 8.52 19.46
CA TYR A 98 46.11 7.69 19.51
C TYR A 98 44.84 8.47 19.14
N THR A 99 44.84 9.80 19.25
CA THR A 99 43.65 10.62 18.98
C THR A 99 43.39 10.71 17.48
N ASN A 100 44.45 10.91 16.70
CA ASN A 100 44.39 11.04 15.25
C ASN A 100 44.80 9.76 14.50
N GLY A 101 44.91 8.63 15.22
CA GLY A 101 45.26 7.34 14.63
C GLY A 101 46.47 7.42 13.70
N ARG A 102 47.55 8.07 14.15
CA ARG A 102 48.77 8.24 13.37
C ARG A 102 50.00 8.18 14.26
N CYS A 103 51.16 8.03 13.64
CA CYS A 103 52.44 8.24 14.29
C CYS A 103 53.01 9.59 13.85
N THR A 104 53.46 10.37 14.83
CA THR A 104 53.93 11.73 14.62
C THR A 104 55.38 11.83 15.10
N GLN A 105 56.18 12.69 14.47
CA GLN A 105 57.56 12.89 14.83
C GLN A 105 57.69 13.75 16.10
N ASP A 106 58.62 13.34 16.96
CA ASP A 106 59.17 14.12 18.04
C ASP A 106 60.01 15.25 17.45
N CYS A 107 59.35 16.39 17.29
CA CYS A 107 59.95 17.61 16.77
C CYS A 107 59.20 18.85 17.23
N GLN A 108 59.83 20.00 17.03
CA GLN A 108 59.21 21.29 17.31
C GLN A 108 58.09 21.57 16.29
N GLU A 109 56.87 21.73 16.78
CA GLU A 109 55.72 22.10 15.92
C GLU A 109 56.00 23.43 15.21
N THR A 110 55.71 23.47 13.92
CA THR A 110 55.62 24.74 13.19
C THR A 110 54.16 25.22 13.17
N PRO A 111 53.91 26.54 13.11
CA PRO A 111 52.56 27.10 13.25
C PRO A 111 51.51 26.65 12.20
N SER A 112 51.91 25.89 11.17
CA SER A 112 51.04 25.48 10.06
C SER A 112 50.23 24.19 10.30
N GLY A 113 50.43 23.47 11.41
CA GLY A 113 49.50 22.42 11.89
C GLY A 113 49.34 21.13 11.07
N ASP A 114 49.68 21.13 9.77
CA ASP A 114 49.44 20.00 8.85
C ASP A 114 50.68 19.12 8.59
N GLY A 115 51.72 19.24 9.42
CA GLY A 115 52.94 18.44 9.31
C GLY A 115 52.90 17.11 10.07
N ILE A 116 53.88 16.27 9.80
CA ILE A 116 54.18 15.03 10.57
C ILE A 116 54.60 15.29 12.02
N CYS A 117 54.80 16.54 12.42
CA CYS A 117 55.30 16.93 13.72
C CYS A 117 54.20 17.01 14.78
N GLY A 118 54.41 16.39 15.95
CA GLY A 118 53.37 16.30 17.01
C GLY A 118 53.74 16.97 18.33
N GLY A 119 54.88 17.66 18.35
CA GLY A 119 55.45 18.26 19.55
C GLY A 119 56.64 17.48 20.11
N ILE A 120 57.32 18.12 21.07
CA ILE A 120 58.48 17.55 21.74
C ILE A 120 58.03 16.62 22.86
N VAL A 121 58.53 15.39 22.85
CA VAL A 121 58.28 14.40 23.88
C VAL A 121 59.12 14.72 25.12
N ASP A 122 58.47 15.17 26.20
CA ASP A 122 59.11 15.55 27.47
C ASP A 122 59.23 14.38 28.48
N SER A 123 58.53 13.28 28.21
CA SER A 123 58.43 12.11 29.08
C SER A 123 59.26 10.94 28.55
N GLY A 124 60.28 10.51 29.31
CA GLY A 124 61.09 9.33 28.99
C GLY A 124 60.35 7.98 29.01
N SER A 125 59.03 7.97 29.23
CA SER A 125 58.18 6.77 29.19
C SER A 125 57.49 6.56 27.84
N THR A 126 57.47 7.57 26.96
CA THR A 126 56.96 7.46 25.60
C THR A 126 57.95 6.68 24.76
N ALA A 127 57.49 5.61 24.10
CA ALA A 127 58.35 4.86 23.20
C ALA A 127 58.47 5.59 21.86
N LEU A 128 59.71 5.76 21.42
CA LEU A 128 60.08 6.34 20.15
C LEU A 128 60.49 5.24 19.16
N TYR A 129 60.20 5.45 17.88
CA TYR A 129 60.44 4.49 16.80
C TYR A 129 61.15 5.18 15.63
N GLU A 130 62.03 4.45 14.94
CA GLU A 130 62.81 5.01 13.83
C GLU A 130 61.95 5.35 12.61
N THR A 131 60.82 4.66 12.43
CA THR A 131 59.93 4.84 11.29
C THR A 131 58.46 4.87 11.72
N ALA A 132 57.65 5.60 10.95
CA ALA A 132 56.19 5.60 11.09
C ALA A 132 55.62 4.17 11.01
N ALA A 133 56.08 3.37 10.05
CA ALA A 133 55.67 1.97 9.88
C ALA A 133 55.87 1.13 11.14
N GLU A 134 57.05 1.20 11.75
CA GLU A 134 57.34 0.47 12.98
C GLU A 134 56.46 0.93 14.14
N CYS A 135 56.27 2.25 14.28
CA CYS A 135 55.37 2.82 15.27
C CYS A 135 53.93 2.31 15.08
N CYS A 136 53.40 2.38 13.86
CA CYS A 136 52.07 1.92 13.48
C CYS A 136 51.87 0.43 13.80
N THR A 137 52.80 -0.43 13.38
CA THR A 137 52.72 -1.87 13.63
C THR A 137 52.70 -2.19 15.13
N LYS A 138 53.49 -1.47 15.94
CA LYS A 138 53.64 -1.76 17.37
C LYS A 138 52.57 -1.11 18.25
N ARG A 139 52.06 0.06 17.87
CA ARG A 139 51.16 0.87 18.70
C ARG A 139 49.73 0.94 18.20
N LEU A 140 49.51 0.74 16.90
CA LEU A 140 48.21 0.81 16.25
C LEU A 140 47.88 -0.48 15.46
N PRO A 141 48.08 -1.70 16.02
CA PRO A 141 47.94 -2.96 15.28
C PRO A 141 46.49 -3.31 14.88
N TYR A 142 45.50 -2.59 15.40
CA TYR A 142 44.08 -2.76 15.10
C TYR A 142 43.61 -1.94 13.90
N MET A 143 44.46 -1.06 13.39
CA MET A 143 44.18 -0.22 12.23
C MET A 143 44.89 -0.79 11.00
N ASP A 144 44.35 -0.51 9.82
CA ASP A 144 45.03 -0.83 8.58
C ASP A 144 46.42 -0.17 8.56
N GLN A 145 47.45 -1.00 8.35
CA GLN A 145 48.83 -0.57 8.45
C GLN A 145 49.16 0.50 7.41
N PHE A 146 48.60 0.39 6.20
CA PHE A 146 48.83 1.36 5.13
C PHE A 146 48.15 2.69 5.43
N LEU A 147 46.94 2.66 6.01
CA LEU A 147 46.27 3.88 6.48
C LEU A 147 47.10 4.60 7.54
N CYS A 148 47.58 3.87 8.55
CA CYS A 148 48.38 4.45 9.61
C CYS A 148 49.66 5.11 9.09
N GLU A 149 50.40 4.40 8.23
CA GLU A 149 51.61 4.92 7.60
C GLU A 149 51.31 6.18 6.78
N SER A 150 50.29 6.15 5.92
CA SER A 150 49.94 7.29 5.06
C SER A 150 49.53 8.55 5.83
N ARG A 151 48.93 8.42 7.02
CA ARG A 151 48.59 9.56 7.90
C ARG A 151 49.78 10.13 8.66
N SER A 152 50.85 9.34 8.73
CA SER A 152 52.09 9.64 9.45
C SER A 152 53.15 10.28 8.53
N GLU A 153 52.78 10.59 7.29
CA GLU A 153 53.58 11.25 6.26
C GLU A 153 53.02 12.66 5.95
N ASP A 154 53.87 13.56 5.44
CA ASP A 154 53.46 14.93 5.11
C ASP A 154 52.56 14.93 3.86
N GLY A 155 51.45 15.69 3.89
CA GLY A 155 50.57 15.86 2.73
C GLY A 155 49.66 14.64 2.44
N HIS A 156 48.92 14.18 3.46
CA HIS A 156 47.99 13.06 3.31
C HIS A 156 46.78 13.42 2.42
N ASP A 157 46.86 13.06 1.14
CA ASP A 157 45.77 13.19 0.17
C ASP A 157 44.86 11.94 0.13
N GLY A 158 45.08 10.95 1.01
CA GLY A 158 44.35 9.68 1.07
C GLY A 158 45.15 8.47 0.57
N THR A 159 44.66 7.26 0.85
CA THR A 159 45.34 5.99 0.54
C THR A 159 45.07 5.44 -0.86
N PHE A 160 44.09 5.97 -1.60
CA PHE A 160 43.57 5.37 -2.84
C PHE A 160 43.11 3.92 -2.64
N LYS A 161 42.59 3.60 -1.46
CA LYS A 161 41.99 2.31 -1.14
C LYS A 161 40.53 2.49 -0.78
N LEU A 162 39.76 1.41 -0.88
CA LEU A 162 38.37 1.36 -0.45
C LEU A 162 38.29 1.11 1.05
N TYR A 163 37.35 1.77 1.71
CA TYR A 163 36.92 1.45 3.06
C TYR A 163 35.38 1.32 3.11
N PRO A 164 34.84 0.48 4.00
CA PRO A 164 33.39 0.35 4.17
C PRO A 164 32.84 1.59 4.88
N ASP A 165 31.82 2.22 4.31
CA ASP A 165 31.05 3.28 4.97
C ASP A 165 29.64 2.79 5.31
N ASP A 166 29.41 2.50 6.59
CA ASP A 166 28.11 2.03 7.08
C ASP A 166 26.99 3.07 6.89
N ARG A 167 27.31 4.36 6.70
CA ARG A 167 26.30 5.41 6.55
C ARG A 167 25.68 5.43 5.16
N SER A 168 26.52 5.34 4.13
CA SER A 168 26.09 5.25 2.72
C SER A 168 25.69 3.83 2.33
N GLY A 169 26.22 2.81 3.04
CA GLY A 169 26.09 1.41 2.66
C GLY A 169 26.91 1.09 1.40
N THR A 170 27.98 1.86 1.15
CA THR A 170 28.88 1.69 0.01
C THR A 170 30.32 1.55 0.49
N CYS A 171 31.22 1.24 -0.45
CA CYS A 171 32.64 1.29 -0.23
C CYS A 171 33.20 2.55 -0.87
N VAL A 172 33.83 3.39 -0.08
CA VAL A 172 34.28 4.71 -0.49
C VAL A 172 35.79 4.68 -0.69
N ILE A 173 36.28 5.33 -1.74
CA ILE A 173 37.72 5.51 -1.94
C ILE A 173 38.23 6.59 -0.99
N ASP A 174 39.18 6.24 -0.14
CA ASP A 174 39.91 7.16 0.73
C ASP A 174 40.84 8.05 -0.11
N LEU A 175 40.33 9.22 -0.48
CA LEU A 175 40.97 10.18 -1.36
C LEU A 175 40.37 11.57 -1.15
N ASP A 176 41.21 12.60 -1.10
CA ASP A 176 40.74 13.99 -1.10
C ASP A 176 40.07 14.32 -2.45
N PRO A 177 38.74 14.61 -2.45
CA PRO A 177 38.01 14.91 -3.68
C PRO A 177 38.47 16.22 -4.36
N VAL A 178 39.14 17.12 -3.64
CA VAL A 178 39.63 18.42 -4.16
C VAL A 178 41.00 18.27 -4.83
N ALA A 179 41.88 17.43 -4.28
CA ALA A 179 43.25 17.27 -4.76
C ALA A 179 43.39 16.34 -5.98
N ASN A 180 42.52 15.33 -6.15
CA ASN A 180 42.70 14.28 -7.17
C ASN A 180 41.42 13.88 -7.93
N SER A 181 40.91 14.80 -8.76
CA SER A 181 39.55 14.71 -9.29
C SER A 181 39.27 13.57 -10.29
N VAL A 182 40.27 12.95 -10.93
CA VAL A 182 40.01 12.06 -12.09
C VAL A 182 39.35 10.74 -11.69
N VAL A 183 39.76 10.11 -10.58
CA VAL A 183 39.21 8.81 -10.13
C VAL A 183 37.77 8.97 -9.62
N CYS A 184 37.49 10.06 -8.93
CA CYS A 184 36.15 10.37 -8.44
C CYS A 184 35.21 10.81 -9.56
N SER A 185 35.76 11.31 -10.68
CA SER A 185 34.99 11.73 -11.85
C SER A 185 34.52 10.57 -12.74
N ILE A 186 35.08 9.35 -12.57
CA ILE A 186 34.66 8.15 -13.33
C ILE A 186 33.60 7.31 -12.61
N GLY A 187 32.95 7.87 -11.58
CA GLY A 187 31.75 7.30 -10.94
C GLY A 187 31.98 6.67 -9.56
N TYR A 188 33.22 6.55 -9.08
CA TYR A 188 33.46 6.09 -7.71
C TYR A 188 33.12 7.18 -6.69
N GLU A 189 32.53 6.76 -5.57
CA GLU A 189 32.37 7.61 -4.40
C GLU A 189 33.73 7.78 -3.70
N CYS A 190 34.15 9.03 -3.51
CA CYS A 190 35.39 9.38 -2.83
C CYS A 190 35.11 10.26 -1.63
N ALA A 191 35.78 9.97 -0.51
CA ALA A 191 35.86 10.86 0.62
C ALA A 191 37.16 10.58 1.37
N LEU A 192 37.82 11.65 1.82
CA LEU A 192 39.00 11.51 2.67
C LEU A 192 38.58 11.00 4.05
N LEU A 193 39.17 9.90 4.50
CA LEU A 193 38.94 9.38 5.84
C LEU A 193 39.39 10.40 6.88
N SER A 194 38.49 10.79 7.79
CA SER A 194 38.86 11.73 8.87
C SER A 194 40.02 11.19 9.67
N SER A 195 40.93 12.06 10.13
CA SER A 195 42.09 11.66 10.95
C SER A 195 41.67 10.84 12.19
N SER A 196 40.49 11.08 12.72
CA SER A 196 39.92 10.35 13.86
C SER A 196 39.19 9.05 13.50
N ALA A 197 39.09 8.65 12.23
CA ALA A 197 38.42 7.43 11.78
C ALA A 197 39.33 6.20 11.93
N TRP A 198 38.75 5.09 12.38
CA TRP A 198 39.45 3.85 12.72
C TRP A 198 39.00 2.77 11.73
N VAL A 199 39.80 2.52 10.68
CA VAL A 199 39.50 1.51 9.66
C VAL A 199 40.43 0.33 9.86
N ALA A 200 39.87 -0.84 10.16
CA ALA A 200 40.65 -2.05 10.45
C ALA A 200 41.27 -2.68 9.20
N LYS A 201 40.70 -2.42 8.02
CA LYS A 201 41.15 -2.98 6.75
C LYS A 201 40.75 -2.11 5.58
N LEU A 202 41.72 -1.85 4.71
CA LEU A 202 41.52 -1.23 3.41
C LEU A 202 41.49 -2.29 2.29
N TYR A 203 40.85 -1.96 1.17
CA TYR A 203 40.70 -2.86 0.02
C TYR A 203 41.20 -2.19 -1.27
N ASP A 204 41.73 -2.99 -2.19
CA ASP A 204 42.19 -2.47 -3.48
C ASP A 204 41.03 -1.94 -4.33
N VAL A 205 41.25 -0.83 -5.04
CA VAL A 205 40.29 -0.30 -6.03
C VAL A 205 40.26 -1.22 -7.25
N SER A 206 39.50 -2.31 -7.15
CA SER A 206 39.34 -3.36 -8.15
C SER A 206 37.99 -4.05 -7.95
N PRO A 207 37.42 -4.76 -8.95
CA PRO A 207 36.16 -5.48 -8.78
C PRO A 207 36.16 -6.45 -7.59
N SER A 208 37.24 -7.20 -7.40
CA SER A 208 37.40 -8.12 -6.25
C SER A 208 37.55 -7.38 -4.92
N GLY A 209 38.17 -6.20 -4.91
CA GLY A 209 38.30 -5.40 -3.71
C GLY A 209 36.99 -4.74 -3.30
N VAL A 210 36.17 -4.29 -4.26
CA VAL A 210 34.79 -3.84 -4.02
C VAL A 210 33.96 -4.98 -3.44
N GLU A 211 34.03 -6.18 -4.00
CA GLU A 211 33.32 -7.34 -3.48
C GLU A 211 33.72 -7.65 -2.04
N ALA A 212 35.02 -7.77 -1.75
CA ALA A 212 35.52 -8.02 -0.41
C ALA A 212 35.17 -6.91 0.59
N CYS A 213 35.14 -5.65 0.16
CA CYS A 213 34.75 -4.54 1.00
C CYS A 213 33.25 -4.59 1.32
N CYS A 214 32.40 -4.78 0.30
CA CYS A 214 30.95 -4.84 0.47
C CYS A 214 30.48 -6.02 1.33
N GLU A 215 31.21 -7.13 1.35
CA GLU A 215 30.94 -8.27 2.25
C GLU A 215 31.11 -7.94 3.74
N THR A 216 31.79 -6.85 4.08
CA THR A 216 32.00 -6.45 5.48
C THR A 216 30.90 -5.54 6.04
N LEU A 217 30.10 -4.92 5.17
CA LEU A 217 28.99 -4.08 5.59
C LEU A 217 27.84 -4.94 6.13
N THR A 218 27.58 -4.81 7.43
CA THR A 218 26.55 -5.65 8.07
C THR A 218 25.16 -5.12 7.77
N GLY A 219 24.30 -6.00 7.24
CA GLY A 219 22.91 -5.67 6.92
C GLY A 219 22.71 -5.04 5.55
N VAL A 220 23.76 -4.53 4.92
CA VAL A 220 23.73 -4.00 3.55
C VAL A 220 23.72 -5.16 2.56
N ASN A 221 22.91 -5.05 1.51
CA ASN A 221 22.91 -6.01 0.41
C ASN A 221 24.19 -5.83 -0.43
N PRO A 222 25.03 -6.86 -0.61
CA PRO A 222 26.27 -6.75 -1.39
C PRO A 222 26.04 -6.33 -2.84
N THR A 223 24.90 -6.65 -3.45
CA THR A 223 24.54 -6.20 -4.81
C THR A 223 24.31 -4.69 -4.85
N TYR A 224 23.62 -4.12 -3.86
CA TYR A 224 23.46 -2.67 -3.75
C TYR A 224 24.82 -1.99 -3.58
N CYS A 225 25.62 -2.46 -2.62
CA CYS A 225 26.92 -1.86 -2.32
C CYS A 225 27.83 -1.86 -3.55
N ARG A 226 27.93 -2.99 -4.28
CA ARG A 226 28.72 -3.08 -5.51
C ARG A 226 28.23 -2.12 -6.59
N ALA A 227 26.92 -2.09 -6.83
CA ALA A 227 26.34 -1.26 -7.88
C ALA A 227 26.57 0.24 -7.62
N LYS A 228 26.38 0.68 -6.37
CA LYS A 228 26.61 2.06 -5.96
C LYS A 228 28.08 2.45 -5.95
N THR A 229 28.93 1.61 -5.38
CA THR A 229 30.38 1.86 -5.30
C THR A 229 30.99 2.06 -6.69
N MET A 230 30.54 1.28 -7.68
CA MET A 230 31.06 1.33 -9.04
C MET A 230 30.30 2.31 -9.94
N ALA A 231 29.22 2.94 -9.46
CA ALA A 231 28.24 3.66 -10.27
C ALA A 231 27.79 2.89 -11.53
N VAL A 232 27.64 1.57 -11.40
CA VAL A 232 27.11 0.70 -12.45
C VAL A 232 25.88 0.00 -11.89
N PRO A 233 24.71 0.15 -12.52
CA PRO A 233 23.51 -0.54 -12.04
C PRO A 233 23.69 -2.06 -12.04
N SER A 234 23.10 -2.75 -11.07
CA SER A 234 23.27 -4.21 -10.93
C SER A 234 22.62 -5.00 -12.06
N GLY A 235 21.64 -4.43 -12.76
CA GLY A 235 20.80 -5.12 -13.74
C GLY A 235 19.83 -6.13 -13.13
N MET A 236 19.80 -6.24 -11.80
CA MET A 236 18.95 -7.17 -11.06
C MET A 236 17.61 -6.52 -10.70
N TRP A 237 16.63 -7.34 -10.36
CA TRP A 237 15.28 -6.89 -10.00
C TRP A 237 15.13 -6.76 -8.49
N TYR A 238 14.47 -5.71 -8.04
CA TYR A 238 14.09 -5.51 -6.63
C TYR A 238 12.63 -5.06 -6.54
N VAL A 239 12.03 -5.16 -5.36
CA VAL A 239 10.63 -4.75 -5.16
C VAL A 239 10.56 -3.26 -4.84
N SER A 240 9.69 -2.53 -5.55
CA SER A 240 9.21 -1.21 -5.17
C SER A 240 7.83 -1.38 -4.51
N TYR A 241 7.79 -1.27 -3.18
CA TYR A 241 6.52 -1.33 -2.44
C TYR A 241 5.66 -0.08 -2.63
N VAL A 242 6.24 1.04 -3.06
CA VAL A 242 5.49 2.27 -3.39
C VAL A 242 4.66 2.08 -4.65
N ASP A 243 5.24 1.40 -5.64
CA ASP A 243 4.58 1.17 -6.93
C ASP A 243 3.85 -0.19 -6.98
N GLU A 244 4.06 -1.04 -5.99
CA GLU A 244 3.63 -2.45 -5.93
C GLU A 244 4.10 -3.29 -7.14
N LYS A 245 5.34 -3.05 -7.61
CA LYS A 245 5.95 -3.73 -8.77
C LYS A 245 7.38 -4.12 -8.48
N CYS A 246 7.93 -4.99 -9.32
CA CYS A 246 9.35 -5.24 -9.38
C CYS A 246 10.01 -4.28 -10.38
N ARG A 247 11.09 -3.64 -9.96
CA ARG A 247 11.89 -2.71 -10.77
C ARG A 247 13.24 -3.32 -11.08
N LYS A 248 13.77 -3.03 -12.24
CA LYS A 248 15.12 -3.41 -12.65
C LYS A 248 16.07 -2.29 -12.28
N ASP A 249 17.12 -2.62 -11.54
CA ASP A 249 18.19 -1.69 -11.20
C ASP A 249 19.05 -1.40 -12.43
N CYS A 250 18.68 -0.36 -13.16
CA CYS A 250 19.32 0.09 -14.39
C CYS A 250 19.18 1.62 -14.56
N ASP A 251 19.91 2.18 -15.55
CA ASP A 251 19.90 3.60 -15.92
C ASP A 251 19.51 3.77 -17.40
N ASP A 252 18.36 3.24 -17.78
CA ASP A 252 17.77 3.40 -19.12
C ASP A 252 16.42 4.09 -18.99
N ALA A 253 16.39 5.40 -19.26
CA ALA A 253 15.18 6.20 -19.20
C ALA A 253 14.09 5.78 -20.21
N GLY A 254 14.43 4.96 -21.21
CA GLY A 254 13.47 4.41 -22.18
C GLY A 254 12.80 3.11 -21.72
N ASP A 255 13.36 2.42 -20.72
CA ASP A 255 12.81 1.18 -20.19
C ASP A 255 11.91 1.49 -18.98
N PRO A 256 10.57 1.28 -19.07
CA PRO A 256 9.65 1.60 -17.97
C PRO A 256 9.85 0.71 -16.73
N SER A 257 10.55 -0.42 -16.85
CA SER A 257 10.92 -1.27 -15.71
C SER A 257 12.09 -0.71 -14.92
N CYS A 258 12.82 0.26 -15.49
CA CYS A 258 14.11 0.71 -15.04
C CYS A 258 14.03 1.75 -13.93
N GLN A 259 14.69 1.49 -12.81
CA GLN A 259 14.83 2.43 -11.70
C GLN A 259 16.06 2.07 -10.87
N ILE A 260 16.89 3.07 -10.57
CA ILE A 260 18.04 2.88 -9.67
C ILE A 260 17.54 2.64 -8.24
N SER A 261 17.98 1.55 -7.63
CA SER A 261 17.68 1.27 -6.23
C SER A 261 18.35 2.29 -5.32
N SER A 262 17.61 2.80 -4.33
CA SER A 262 18.11 3.71 -3.30
C SER A 262 18.16 3.09 -1.90
N ASP A 263 17.72 1.83 -1.76
CA ASP A 263 17.63 1.15 -0.49
C ASP A 263 18.73 0.08 -0.37
N ALA A 264 19.66 0.32 0.56
CA ALA A 264 20.78 -0.57 0.85
C ALA A 264 20.35 -1.96 1.36
N TYR A 265 19.12 -2.08 1.88
CA TYR A 265 18.62 -3.29 2.53
C TYR A 265 17.69 -4.10 1.62
N THR A 266 17.41 -3.61 0.40
CA THR A 266 16.50 -4.31 -0.51
C THR A 266 17.08 -5.66 -0.97
N SER A 267 16.19 -6.58 -1.35
CA SER A 267 16.58 -7.87 -1.92
C SER A 267 16.54 -7.83 -3.44
N TYR A 268 17.56 -8.41 -4.05
CA TYR A 268 17.70 -8.50 -5.49
C TYR A 268 17.38 -9.91 -6.00
N PHE A 269 16.88 -9.97 -7.22
CA PHE A 269 16.44 -11.19 -7.90
C PHE A 269 16.91 -11.18 -9.36
N ASP A 270 17.26 -12.34 -9.90
CA ASP A 270 17.73 -12.44 -11.30
C ASP A 270 16.65 -12.10 -12.33
N THR A 271 15.38 -12.19 -11.94
CA THR A 271 14.21 -12.01 -12.82
C THR A 271 13.08 -11.34 -12.06
N HIS A 272 12.28 -10.54 -12.77
CA HIS A 272 11.04 -9.96 -12.24
C HIS A 272 10.07 -11.04 -11.72
N ASP A 273 9.97 -12.21 -12.39
CA ASP A 273 9.17 -13.36 -11.93
C ASP A 273 9.48 -13.78 -10.50
N LYS A 274 10.77 -14.01 -10.20
CA LYS A 274 11.20 -14.38 -8.85
C LYS A 274 10.91 -13.26 -7.87
N CYS A 275 11.12 -12.00 -8.25
CA CYS A 275 10.79 -10.86 -7.40
C CYS A 275 9.29 -10.82 -7.07
N CYS A 276 8.41 -10.92 -8.08
CA CYS A 276 6.96 -10.94 -7.90
C CYS A 276 6.52 -12.08 -6.98
N GLN A 277 7.00 -13.30 -7.23
CA GLN A 277 6.66 -14.48 -6.43
C GLN A 277 7.07 -14.34 -4.95
N ASN A 278 8.26 -13.77 -4.68
CA ASN A 278 8.81 -13.72 -3.32
C ASN A 278 8.38 -12.48 -2.53
N ARG A 279 8.13 -11.35 -3.21
CA ARG A 279 7.90 -10.06 -2.55
C ARG A 279 6.47 -9.52 -2.70
N LEU A 280 5.74 -9.96 -3.73
CA LEU A 280 4.36 -9.53 -4.01
C LEU A 280 3.40 -10.72 -4.18
N PRO A 281 3.41 -11.74 -3.27
CA PRO A 281 2.57 -12.93 -3.42
C PRO A 281 1.07 -12.65 -3.31
N TYR A 282 0.69 -11.49 -2.78
CA TYR A 282 -0.70 -11.03 -2.65
C TYR A 282 -1.28 -10.46 -3.95
N THR A 283 -0.43 -10.21 -4.96
CA THR A 283 -0.84 -9.75 -6.29
C THR A 283 -0.94 -10.94 -7.23
N VAL A 284 -1.87 -10.91 -8.19
CA VAL A 284 -1.89 -11.91 -9.27
C VAL A 284 -0.55 -11.89 -9.99
N GLN A 285 0.09 -13.06 -10.11
CA GLN A 285 1.47 -13.15 -10.61
C GLN A 285 1.64 -12.52 -11.99
N ALA A 286 0.72 -12.81 -12.93
CA ALA A 286 0.73 -12.25 -14.28
C ALA A 286 0.57 -10.72 -14.29
N LYS A 287 -0.23 -10.18 -13.35
CA LYS A 287 -0.37 -8.73 -13.18
C LYS A 287 0.94 -8.09 -12.74
N CYS A 288 1.56 -8.63 -11.69
CA CYS A 288 2.83 -8.12 -11.19
C CYS A 288 3.90 -8.15 -12.29
N GLN A 289 3.96 -9.23 -13.07
CA GLN A 289 4.90 -9.36 -14.18
C GLN A 289 4.69 -8.27 -15.23
N ALA A 290 3.45 -8.10 -15.73
CA ALA A 290 3.12 -7.08 -16.71
C ALA A 290 3.41 -5.66 -16.18
N ASP A 291 2.93 -5.32 -14.99
CA ASP A 291 3.15 -4.00 -14.38
C ASP A 291 4.64 -3.69 -14.19
N SER A 292 5.45 -4.71 -13.84
CA SER A 292 6.91 -4.61 -13.67
C SER A 292 7.63 -4.34 -14.99
N LEU A 293 7.09 -4.82 -16.11
CA LEU A 293 7.60 -4.57 -17.46
C LEU A 293 7.02 -3.29 -18.09
N GLY A 294 6.11 -2.59 -17.41
CA GLY A 294 5.36 -1.46 -17.98
C GLY A 294 4.36 -1.89 -19.05
N GLU A 295 3.96 -3.17 -19.04
CA GLU A 295 2.95 -3.74 -19.92
C GLU A 295 1.57 -3.66 -19.27
N GLU A 296 0.53 -3.59 -20.10
CA GLU A 296 -0.85 -3.61 -19.64
C GLU A 296 -1.31 -5.04 -19.33
N TYR A 297 -1.81 -5.27 -18.11
CA TYR A 297 -2.39 -6.55 -17.73
C TYR A 297 -3.88 -6.61 -18.12
N LEU A 298 -4.21 -7.43 -19.11
CA LEU A 298 -5.57 -7.58 -19.67
C LEU A 298 -6.46 -8.57 -18.91
N GLY A 299 -6.03 -9.08 -17.75
CA GLY A 299 -6.77 -10.10 -17.01
C GLY A 299 -6.60 -11.52 -17.57
N THR A 300 -7.22 -12.49 -16.90
CA THR A 300 -7.12 -13.91 -17.25
C THR A 300 -8.27 -14.44 -18.12
N MET A 301 -9.30 -13.63 -18.37
CA MET A 301 -10.58 -14.03 -18.98
C MET A 301 -11.37 -15.08 -18.18
N LYS A 302 -10.95 -15.37 -16.93
CA LYS A 302 -11.71 -16.19 -15.97
C LYS A 302 -12.79 -15.36 -15.30
N TYR A 303 -13.64 -15.98 -14.48
CA TYR A 303 -14.74 -15.29 -13.81
C TYR A 303 -14.45 -15.11 -12.33
N SER A 304 -14.74 -13.93 -11.79
CA SER A 304 -14.75 -13.63 -10.36
C SER A 304 -16.17 -13.26 -9.92
N VAL A 305 -16.46 -13.47 -8.64
CA VAL A 305 -17.77 -13.16 -8.06
C VAL A 305 -17.84 -11.68 -7.64
N ASP A 306 -18.86 -10.98 -8.10
CA ASP A 306 -19.30 -9.69 -7.54
C ASP A 306 -20.47 -9.96 -6.59
N TYR A 307 -20.16 -10.04 -5.30
CA TYR A 307 -21.16 -10.29 -4.25
C TYR A 307 -22.18 -9.15 -4.11
N ALA A 308 -21.81 -7.92 -4.42
CA ALA A 308 -22.73 -6.77 -4.30
C ALA A 308 -23.85 -6.86 -5.34
N SER A 309 -23.52 -7.29 -6.55
CA SER A 309 -24.47 -7.47 -7.64
C SER A 309 -25.01 -8.91 -7.74
N SER A 310 -24.47 -9.84 -6.94
CA SER A 310 -24.75 -11.28 -7.01
C SER A 310 -24.65 -11.84 -8.44
N LYS A 311 -23.53 -11.51 -9.11
CA LYS A 311 -23.20 -11.99 -10.45
C LYS A 311 -21.75 -12.42 -10.55
N CYS A 312 -21.42 -13.17 -11.57
CA CYS A 312 -20.06 -13.55 -11.95
C CYS A 312 -19.61 -12.68 -13.10
N SER A 313 -18.51 -11.94 -12.93
CA SER A 313 -17.98 -11.05 -13.94
C SER A 313 -16.63 -11.55 -14.45
N GLN A 314 -16.35 -11.33 -15.72
CA GLN A 314 -15.10 -11.76 -16.34
C GLN A 314 -13.94 -10.84 -15.92
N ASP A 315 -12.79 -11.44 -15.65
CA ASP A 315 -11.51 -10.79 -15.34
C ASP A 315 -10.88 -10.26 -16.62
N CYS A 316 -11.33 -9.05 -17.00
CA CYS A 316 -10.90 -8.27 -18.16
C CYS A 316 -11.17 -6.77 -17.93
N PRO A 317 -10.54 -5.86 -18.70
CA PRO A 317 -10.76 -4.42 -18.64
C PRO A 317 -12.25 -4.06 -18.79
N LYS A 318 -12.73 -3.06 -18.03
CA LYS A 318 -14.18 -2.71 -18.02
C LYS A 318 -14.62 -2.08 -19.33
N GLU A 319 -13.71 -1.38 -19.98
CA GLU A 319 -13.88 -0.70 -21.26
C GLU A 319 -14.13 -1.65 -22.43
N ASP A 320 -13.76 -2.92 -22.31
CA ASP A 320 -14.08 -3.96 -23.31
C ASP A 320 -15.58 -4.28 -23.36
N GLY A 321 -16.33 -3.85 -22.33
CA GLY A 321 -17.78 -4.04 -22.24
C GLY A 321 -18.17 -5.50 -22.01
N GLY A 322 -19.43 -5.81 -22.32
CA GLY A 322 -19.99 -7.14 -22.10
C GLY A 322 -19.95 -7.56 -20.63
N ASP A 323 -19.43 -8.75 -20.37
CA ASP A 323 -19.40 -9.37 -19.03
C ASP A 323 -18.15 -8.96 -18.21
N CYS A 324 -17.30 -8.07 -18.72
CA CYS A 324 -16.08 -7.64 -18.03
C CYS A 324 -16.35 -6.86 -16.74
N GLY A 325 -15.86 -7.39 -15.61
CA GLY A 325 -16.00 -6.82 -14.27
C GLY A 325 -14.87 -5.91 -13.84
N GLY A 326 -13.83 -5.79 -14.66
CA GLY A 326 -12.54 -5.21 -14.29
C GLY A 326 -11.51 -6.29 -13.93
N VAL A 327 -10.26 -5.88 -14.01
CA VAL A 327 -9.11 -6.77 -13.84
C VAL A 327 -8.87 -7.07 -12.36
N VAL A 328 -8.78 -8.35 -12.03
CA VAL A 328 -8.53 -8.85 -10.68
C VAL A 328 -7.06 -8.68 -10.32
N GLY A 329 -6.78 -7.81 -9.35
CA GLY A 329 -5.42 -7.51 -8.92
C GLY A 329 -4.88 -8.40 -7.80
N LEU A 330 -5.76 -8.95 -6.95
CA LEU A 330 -5.37 -9.68 -5.74
C LEU A 330 -5.40 -11.18 -5.95
N SER A 331 -4.37 -11.89 -5.50
CA SER A 331 -4.28 -13.35 -5.58
C SER A 331 -5.24 -14.07 -4.63
N SER A 332 -5.81 -13.37 -3.65
CA SER A 332 -6.83 -13.88 -2.73
C SER A 332 -8.21 -14.06 -3.38
N VAL A 333 -8.43 -13.46 -4.56
CA VAL A 333 -9.70 -13.59 -5.29
C VAL A 333 -9.72 -14.90 -6.05
N THR A 334 -10.70 -15.75 -5.76
CA THR A 334 -10.91 -17.01 -6.48
C THR A 334 -11.41 -16.72 -7.91
N LEU A 335 -10.71 -17.28 -8.89
CA LEU A 335 -11.07 -17.21 -10.31
C LEU A 335 -11.60 -18.56 -10.81
N PHE A 336 -12.74 -18.53 -11.47
CA PHE A 336 -13.45 -19.70 -11.99
C PHE A 336 -13.29 -19.80 -13.51
N ASN A 337 -13.19 -21.01 -14.04
CA ASN A 337 -12.98 -21.22 -15.49
C ASN A 337 -14.24 -20.97 -16.34
N SER A 338 -15.41 -20.77 -15.71
CA SER A 338 -16.66 -20.45 -16.40
C SER A 338 -17.61 -19.73 -15.46
N THR A 339 -18.55 -18.98 -16.02
CA THR A 339 -19.68 -18.35 -15.29
C THR A 339 -20.47 -19.38 -14.49
N GLY A 340 -20.72 -20.57 -15.09
CA GLY A 340 -21.43 -21.66 -14.42
C GLY A 340 -20.73 -22.14 -13.15
N ALA A 341 -19.43 -22.41 -13.22
CA ALA A 341 -18.66 -22.83 -12.04
C ALA A 341 -18.64 -21.73 -10.96
N CYS A 342 -18.51 -20.47 -11.35
CA CYS A 342 -18.61 -19.34 -10.41
C CYS A 342 -19.98 -19.29 -9.72
N CYS A 343 -21.06 -19.43 -10.48
CA CYS A 343 -22.42 -19.46 -9.94
C CYS A 343 -22.64 -20.65 -8.99
N ASP A 344 -22.19 -21.84 -9.39
CA ASP A 344 -22.38 -23.08 -8.64
C ASP A 344 -21.56 -23.11 -7.34
N GLU A 345 -20.38 -22.49 -7.30
CA GLU A 345 -19.49 -22.52 -6.13
C GLU A 345 -19.61 -21.27 -5.25
N ALA A 346 -19.55 -20.06 -5.84
CA ALA A 346 -19.52 -18.81 -5.09
C ALA A 346 -20.91 -18.22 -4.79
N LEU A 347 -21.90 -18.54 -5.61
CA LEU A 347 -23.27 -18.01 -5.52
C LEU A 347 -24.32 -19.13 -5.41
N SER A 348 -23.94 -20.27 -4.82
CA SER A 348 -24.81 -21.46 -4.66
C SER A 348 -26.12 -21.21 -3.89
N TYR A 349 -26.20 -20.10 -3.16
CA TYR A 349 -27.42 -19.66 -2.49
C TYR A 349 -28.46 -19.07 -3.46
N LEU A 350 -28.03 -18.57 -4.62
CA LEU A 350 -28.89 -18.00 -5.65
C LEU A 350 -29.36 -19.11 -6.60
N ASN A 351 -30.55 -18.96 -7.19
CA ASN A 351 -30.94 -19.83 -8.29
C ASN A 351 -29.91 -19.75 -9.42
N ARG A 352 -29.49 -20.92 -9.92
CA ARG A 352 -28.42 -21.02 -10.93
C ARG A 352 -28.76 -20.27 -12.22
N ASP A 353 -29.99 -20.40 -12.71
CA ASP A 353 -30.39 -19.74 -13.96
C ASP A 353 -30.39 -18.21 -13.79
N LEU A 354 -30.84 -17.72 -12.63
CA LEU A 354 -30.77 -16.29 -12.29
C LEU A 354 -29.34 -15.78 -12.18
N CYS A 355 -28.44 -16.58 -11.59
CA CYS A 355 -27.02 -16.20 -11.50
C CYS A 355 -26.40 -16.06 -12.90
N LEU A 356 -26.64 -17.04 -13.78
CA LEU A 356 -26.14 -17.01 -15.16
C LEU A 356 -26.71 -15.81 -15.92
N ASP A 357 -28.01 -15.56 -15.79
CA ASP A 357 -28.70 -14.43 -16.39
C ASP A 357 -28.13 -13.08 -15.90
N ARG A 358 -27.89 -12.89 -14.60
CA ARG A 358 -27.28 -11.65 -14.07
C ARG A 358 -25.81 -11.47 -14.50
N SER A 359 -25.16 -12.56 -14.86
CA SER A 359 -23.77 -12.58 -15.30
C SER A 359 -23.62 -12.37 -16.81
N ASP A 360 -24.73 -12.42 -17.55
CA ASP A 360 -24.80 -12.11 -18.97
C ASP A 360 -25.35 -10.69 -19.15
N SER A 361 -24.46 -9.78 -19.55
CA SER A 361 -24.77 -8.37 -19.81
C SER A 361 -25.80 -8.13 -20.92
N THR A 362 -26.05 -9.14 -21.77
CA THR A 362 -27.04 -9.07 -22.85
C THR A 362 -28.40 -9.64 -22.46
N SER A 363 -28.48 -10.27 -21.28
CA SER A 363 -29.71 -10.95 -20.86
C SER A 363 -30.80 -9.97 -20.43
N THR A 364 -32.01 -10.20 -20.94
CA THR A 364 -33.23 -9.48 -20.55
C THR A 364 -34.04 -10.23 -19.50
N GLY A 365 -33.51 -11.30 -18.91
CA GLY A 365 -34.19 -12.13 -17.91
C GLY A 365 -34.18 -13.60 -18.22
N THR A 366 -34.33 -14.41 -17.17
CA THR A 366 -34.38 -15.88 -17.28
C THR A 366 -35.63 -16.38 -18.02
N GLY A 367 -36.68 -15.55 -18.11
CA GLY A 367 -37.99 -15.95 -18.62
C GLY A 367 -38.78 -16.87 -17.69
N LYS A 368 -38.25 -17.13 -16.49
CA LYS A 368 -38.86 -17.97 -15.45
C LYS A 368 -39.66 -17.15 -14.45
N TYR A 369 -40.52 -17.81 -13.69
CA TYR A 369 -41.34 -17.19 -12.66
C TYR A 369 -40.66 -17.31 -11.30
N TYR A 370 -40.79 -16.29 -10.48
CA TYR A 370 -40.34 -16.25 -9.09
C TYR A 370 -41.43 -15.66 -8.19
N LYS A 371 -41.32 -15.90 -6.89
CA LYS A 371 -42.25 -15.34 -5.90
C LYS A 371 -42.16 -13.81 -5.91
N GLY A 372 -43.29 -13.13 -6.10
CA GLY A 372 -43.40 -11.67 -5.95
C GLY A 372 -42.99 -11.20 -4.55
N SER A 373 -42.71 -9.91 -4.41
CA SER A 373 -42.47 -9.31 -3.09
C SER A 373 -43.77 -9.33 -2.28
N ASP A 374 -43.67 -9.24 -0.95
CA ASP A 374 -44.86 -9.30 -0.08
C ASP A 374 -45.85 -8.15 -0.39
N ASP A 375 -45.37 -7.03 -0.95
CA ASP A 375 -46.19 -5.90 -1.41
C ASP A 375 -46.95 -6.19 -2.72
N ASP A 376 -46.47 -7.14 -3.53
CA ASP A 376 -47.14 -7.57 -4.76
C ASP A 376 -48.32 -8.52 -4.46
N GLY A 377 -48.48 -8.95 -3.21
CA GLY A 377 -49.39 -10.04 -2.84
C GLY A 377 -48.82 -11.41 -3.22
N GLU A 378 -49.63 -12.44 -3.04
CA GLU A 378 -49.22 -13.82 -3.32
C GLU A 378 -49.35 -14.16 -4.81
N MET A 379 -48.39 -13.66 -5.59
CA MET A 379 -48.34 -13.86 -7.02
C MET A 379 -46.94 -14.26 -7.51
N CYS A 380 -46.91 -14.81 -8.71
CA CYS A 380 -45.73 -15.21 -9.45
C CYS A 380 -45.41 -14.17 -10.51
N VAL A 381 -44.18 -13.65 -10.46
CA VAL A 381 -43.68 -12.62 -11.35
C VAL A 381 -42.70 -13.24 -12.33
N LYS A 382 -42.84 -12.94 -13.62
CA LYS A 382 -41.91 -13.40 -14.64
C LYS A 382 -40.66 -12.52 -14.64
N ASP A 383 -39.50 -13.16 -14.51
CA ASP A 383 -38.21 -12.50 -14.62
C ASP A 383 -37.89 -12.17 -16.08
N THR A 384 -38.32 -10.99 -16.50
CA THR A 384 -38.12 -10.45 -17.85
C THR A 384 -38.18 -8.93 -17.80
N GLU A 385 -37.32 -8.29 -18.60
CA GLU A 385 -37.36 -6.86 -18.92
C GLU A 385 -38.03 -6.66 -20.28
N GLY A 386 -38.83 -5.59 -20.42
CA GLY A 386 -39.51 -5.24 -21.68
C GLY A 386 -40.98 -5.66 -21.73
N THR A 387 -41.44 -6.12 -22.90
CA THR A 387 -42.85 -6.43 -23.14
C THR A 387 -43.28 -7.71 -22.43
N CYS A 388 -44.13 -7.57 -21.43
CA CYS A 388 -44.73 -8.70 -20.73
C CYS A 388 -45.84 -9.34 -21.59
N PRO A 389 -45.99 -10.68 -21.60
CA PRO A 389 -47.17 -11.32 -22.18
C PRO A 389 -48.46 -10.74 -21.60
N ALA A 390 -49.50 -10.66 -22.42
CA ALA A 390 -50.78 -10.11 -21.99
C ALA A 390 -51.33 -10.89 -20.78
N GLY A 391 -51.67 -10.17 -19.71
CA GLY A 391 -52.16 -10.72 -18.45
C GLY A 391 -51.06 -10.98 -17.40
N GLU A 392 -49.83 -11.23 -17.82
CA GLU A 392 -48.76 -11.54 -16.87
C GLU A 392 -48.15 -10.29 -16.22
N THR A 393 -47.50 -10.49 -15.08
CA THR A 393 -46.66 -9.47 -14.43
C THR A 393 -45.20 -9.81 -14.63
N CYS A 394 -44.44 -8.90 -15.24
CA CYS A 394 -43.02 -9.07 -15.53
C CYS A 394 -42.18 -7.99 -14.85
N ARG A 395 -41.11 -8.42 -14.19
CA ARG A 395 -40.09 -7.53 -13.60
C ARG A 395 -38.81 -8.35 -13.44
N ARG A 396 -37.65 -7.71 -13.60
CA ARG A 396 -36.38 -8.36 -13.31
C ARG A 396 -36.30 -8.77 -11.83
N ALA A 397 -35.91 -10.02 -11.60
CA ALA A 397 -35.70 -10.55 -10.27
C ALA A 397 -34.51 -9.85 -9.60
N THR A 398 -34.78 -9.11 -8.52
CA THR A 398 -33.76 -8.44 -7.70
C THR A 398 -33.57 -9.17 -6.38
N GLY A 399 -32.46 -8.90 -5.69
CA GLY A 399 -32.16 -9.51 -4.39
C GLY A 399 -31.92 -11.02 -4.46
N TRP A 400 -32.31 -11.73 -3.40
CA TRP A 400 -32.07 -13.15 -3.22
C TRP A 400 -33.29 -13.99 -3.63
N VAL A 401 -33.17 -14.71 -4.75
CA VAL A 401 -34.19 -15.65 -5.25
C VAL A 401 -33.56 -17.04 -5.36
N SER A 402 -33.98 -17.96 -4.50
CA SER A 402 -33.45 -19.33 -4.44
C SER A 402 -34.15 -20.27 -5.43
N ASN A 403 -35.43 -20.05 -5.72
CA ASN A 403 -36.23 -20.90 -6.58
C ASN A 403 -36.82 -20.09 -7.75
N MET A 404 -36.76 -20.67 -8.94
CA MET A 404 -37.43 -20.19 -10.14
C MET A 404 -38.16 -21.35 -10.79
N TYR A 405 -39.23 -21.02 -11.51
CA TYR A 405 -40.21 -21.98 -12.00
C TYR A 405 -40.51 -21.72 -13.47
N ASP A 406 -40.73 -22.77 -14.25
CA ASP A 406 -40.94 -22.63 -15.70
C ASP A 406 -42.36 -22.15 -16.05
N THR A 407 -43.32 -22.29 -15.12
CA THR A 407 -44.73 -21.92 -15.32
C THR A 407 -45.32 -21.22 -14.09
N ILE A 408 -46.41 -20.45 -14.29
CA ILE A 408 -47.18 -19.86 -13.19
C ILE A 408 -47.70 -20.95 -12.24
N ASP A 409 -48.24 -22.05 -12.77
CA ASP A 409 -48.78 -23.17 -11.99
C ASP A 409 -47.73 -23.79 -11.04
N SER A 410 -46.53 -24.07 -11.56
CA SER A 410 -45.44 -24.63 -10.75
C SER A 410 -44.90 -23.61 -9.73
N CYS A 411 -44.89 -22.32 -10.07
CA CYS A 411 -44.57 -21.26 -9.13
C CYS A 411 -45.61 -21.16 -8.01
N CYS A 412 -46.90 -21.14 -8.33
CA CYS A 412 -47.97 -21.03 -7.34
C CYS A 412 -47.96 -22.23 -6.38
N SER A 413 -47.83 -23.45 -6.91
CA SER A 413 -47.77 -24.66 -6.11
C SER A 413 -46.48 -24.79 -5.28
N GLY A 414 -45.35 -24.29 -5.80
CA GLY A 414 -44.04 -24.42 -5.16
C GLY A 414 -43.72 -23.30 -4.16
N ALA A 415 -44.07 -22.06 -4.47
CA ALA A 415 -43.72 -20.88 -3.67
C ALA A 415 -44.72 -20.57 -2.55
N PHE A 416 -45.98 -21.02 -2.68
CA PHE A 416 -47.08 -20.64 -1.79
C PHE A 416 -47.80 -21.87 -1.22
N SER A 417 -47.13 -22.61 -0.35
CA SER A 417 -47.66 -23.89 0.18
C SER A 417 -48.93 -23.78 1.02
N THR A 418 -49.26 -22.59 1.55
CA THR A 418 -50.42 -22.35 2.42
C THR A 418 -51.58 -21.66 1.70
N SER A 419 -51.40 -21.37 0.43
CA SER A 419 -52.25 -20.45 -0.31
C SER A 419 -53.08 -21.21 -1.32
N ASN A 420 -54.25 -20.67 -1.63
CA ASN A 420 -55.07 -21.26 -2.67
C ASN A 420 -54.38 -21.07 -4.04
N PRO A 421 -54.08 -22.16 -4.79
CA PRO A 421 -53.43 -22.05 -6.08
C PRO A 421 -54.26 -21.24 -7.09
N GLU A 422 -55.60 -21.27 -7.00
CA GLU A 422 -56.48 -20.49 -7.88
C GLU A 422 -56.29 -18.98 -7.67
N TYR A 423 -56.17 -18.53 -6.42
CA TYR A 423 -55.91 -17.12 -6.10
C TYR A 423 -54.56 -16.66 -6.67
N CYS A 424 -53.51 -17.48 -6.46
CA CYS A 424 -52.19 -17.16 -6.99
C CYS A 424 -52.20 -17.13 -8.53
N MET A 425 -52.84 -18.08 -9.19
CA MET A 425 -52.93 -18.12 -10.66
C MET A 425 -53.68 -16.90 -11.21
N ALA A 426 -54.82 -16.55 -10.63
CA ALA A 426 -55.62 -15.40 -11.06
C ALA A 426 -54.84 -14.08 -10.91
N THR A 427 -54.18 -13.92 -9.76
CA THR A 427 -53.37 -12.71 -9.49
C THR A 427 -52.13 -12.63 -10.38
N SER A 428 -51.49 -13.77 -10.67
CA SER A 428 -50.26 -13.83 -11.49
C SER A 428 -50.51 -13.62 -12.99
N SER A 429 -51.65 -14.12 -13.48
CA SER A 429 -52.02 -14.10 -14.91
C SER A 429 -52.98 -12.97 -15.28
N GLY A 430 -53.54 -12.27 -14.29
CA GLY A 430 -54.58 -11.26 -14.49
C GLY A 430 -55.87 -11.82 -15.10
N VAL A 431 -55.98 -13.15 -15.25
CA VAL A 431 -57.17 -13.84 -15.75
C VAL A 431 -57.96 -14.34 -14.55
N PRO A 432 -59.20 -13.86 -14.34
CA PRO A 432 -60.04 -14.35 -13.26
C PRO A 432 -60.27 -15.87 -13.37
N SER A 433 -60.34 -16.55 -12.23
CA SER A 433 -60.52 -18.01 -12.17
C SER A 433 -61.91 -18.49 -12.60
N ASP A 434 -62.89 -17.58 -12.71
CA ASP A 434 -64.30 -17.89 -12.94
C ASP A 434 -64.92 -18.82 -11.87
N LYS A 435 -64.28 -18.91 -10.70
CA LYS A 435 -64.75 -19.68 -9.55
C LYS A 435 -65.49 -18.80 -8.55
N TRP A 436 -66.28 -19.43 -7.69
CA TRP A 436 -67.05 -18.76 -6.64
C TRP A 436 -66.29 -18.77 -5.30
N PHE A 437 -66.35 -17.67 -4.56
CA PHE A 437 -65.75 -17.50 -3.24
C PHE A 437 -66.69 -16.72 -2.31
N ILE A 438 -66.51 -16.85 -0.99
CA ILE A 438 -67.33 -16.12 -0.02
C ILE A 438 -67.07 -14.60 -0.11
N ALA A 439 -68.15 -13.82 -0.21
CA ALA A 439 -68.06 -12.37 -0.25
C ALA A 439 -67.54 -11.81 1.09
N VAL A 440 -66.62 -10.85 1.03
CA VAL A 440 -65.93 -10.32 2.21
C VAL A 440 -66.82 -9.27 2.90
N GLY A 441 -66.88 -9.28 4.24
CA GLY A 441 -67.60 -8.25 5.01
C GLY A 441 -68.89 -8.70 5.70
N GLY A 442 -69.12 -10.02 5.84
CA GLY A 442 -70.33 -10.57 6.47
C GLY A 442 -71.53 -10.59 5.53
N GLU A 443 -71.27 -10.55 4.23
CA GLU A 443 -72.29 -10.56 3.20
C GLU A 443 -72.86 -11.98 3.04
N ARG A 444 -74.19 -12.08 2.93
CA ARG A 444 -74.95 -13.35 2.90
C ARG A 444 -74.97 -14.00 1.51
N HIS A 445 -73.87 -13.92 0.77
CA HIS A 445 -73.74 -14.44 -0.60
C HIS A 445 -72.29 -14.80 -0.96
N CYS A 446 -72.13 -15.51 -2.07
CA CYS A 446 -70.85 -15.75 -2.71
C CYS A 446 -70.70 -14.85 -3.94
N SER A 447 -69.46 -14.45 -4.24
CA SER A 447 -69.12 -13.72 -5.46
C SER A 447 -68.34 -14.63 -6.40
N LYS A 448 -68.41 -14.32 -7.69
CA LYS A 448 -67.62 -14.99 -8.73
C LYS A 448 -66.38 -14.16 -9.04
N ASP A 449 -65.24 -14.82 -9.14
CA ASP A 449 -63.98 -14.20 -9.56
C ASP A 449 -64.03 -13.92 -11.06
N CYS A 450 -64.43 -12.69 -11.38
CA CYS A 450 -64.55 -12.15 -12.73
C CYS A 450 -64.38 -10.63 -12.71
N ALA A 451 -64.29 -10.02 -13.90
CA ALA A 451 -64.02 -8.59 -14.03
C ALA A 451 -65.09 -7.75 -13.28
N PRO A 452 -64.68 -6.87 -12.33
CA PRO A 452 -65.63 -6.06 -11.59
C PRO A 452 -66.57 -5.27 -12.50
N GLY A 453 -67.87 -5.37 -12.23
CA GLY A 453 -68.90 -4.65 -12.99
C GLY A 453 -69.29 -5.28 -14.33
N SER A 454 -68.76 -6.46 -14.71
CA SER A 454 -69.30 -7.20 -15.86
C SER A 454 -70.69 -7.77 -15.60
N SER A 455 -70.99 -8.09 -14.35
CA SER A 455 -72.29 -8.57 -13.87
C SER A 455 -72.37 -8.42 -12.35
N VAL A 456 -73.55 -8.70 -11.77
CA VAL A 456 -73.81 -8.44 -10.34
C VAL A 456 -73.05 -9.40 -9.43
N GLU A 457 -72.73 -10.59 -9.93
CA GLU A 457 -72.00 -11.64 -9.23
C GLU A 457 -70.47 -11.41 -9.20
N CYS A 458 -69.92 -10.53 -10.04
CA CYS A 458 -68.47 -10.40 -10.21
C CYS A 458 -67.80 -9.53 -9.15
N ALA A 459 -66.81 -10.08 -8.46
CA ALA A 459 -65.94 -9.37 -7.54
C ALA A 459 -64.49 -9.88 -7.63
N VAL A 460 -63.54 -9.07 -7.17
CA VAL A 460 -62.13 -9.48 -7.02
C VAL A 460 -61.94 -10.12 -5.64
N PRO A 461 -61.37 -11.33 -5.57
CA PRO A 461 -61.10 -11.99 -4.30
C PRO A 461 -60.04 -11.21 -3.50
N HIS A 462 -60.29 -11.02 -2.20
CA HIS A 462 -59.36 -10.35 -1.28
C HIS A 462 -58.90 -11.33 -0.19
N GLY A 463 -57.93 -12.19 -0.53
CA GLY A 463 -57.32 -13.09 0.43
C GLY A 463 -56.86 -14.40 -0.20
N SER A 464 -55.63 -14.79 0.14
CA SER A 464 -55.02 -16.01 -0.39
C SER A 464 -55.54 -17.30 0.23
N SER A 465 -56.21 -17.24 1.38
CA SER A 465 -56.77 -18.40 2.06
C SER A 465 -58.23 -18.68 1.72
N LEU A 466 -58.81 -17.95 0.75
CA LEU A 466 -60.18 -18.17 0.31
C LEU A 466 -60.32 -19.55 -0.36
N ALA A 467 -61.41 -20.26 -0.03
CA ALA A 467 -61.83 -21.44 -0.76
C ALA A 467 -62.56 -21.03 -2.04
N TYR A 468 -62.36 -21.81 -3.10
CA TYR A 468 -62.96 -21.58 -4.41
C TYR A 468 -63.82 -22.78 -4.81
N TYR A 469 -64.95 -22.49 -5.45
CA TYR A 469 -66.00 -23.46 -5.78
C TYR A 469 -66.44 -23.34 -7.24
N ASP A 470 -66.92 -24.42 -7.85
CA ASP A 470 -67.35 -24.41 -9.25
C ASP A 470 -68.69 -23.70 -9.45
N THR A 471 -69.54 -23.72 -8.41
CA THR A 471 -70.88 -23.12 -8.44
C THR A 471 -71.17 -22.26 -7.21
N ALA A 472 -72.06 -21.27 -7.37
CA ALA A 472 -72.56 -20.46 -6.26
C ALA A 472 -73.18 -21.34 -5.16
N SER A 473 -73.90 -22.39 -5.55
CA SER A 473 -74.55 -23.33 -4.65
C SER A 473 -73.56 -24.12 -3.77
N GLU A 474 -72.43 -24.57 -4.32
CA GLU A 474 -71.39 -25.28 -3.55
C GLU A 474 -70.68 -24.35 -2.57
N CYS A 475 -70.40 -23.11 -3.01
CA CYS A 475 -69.85 -22.07 -2.14
C CYS A 475 -70.79 -21.78 -0.97
N CYS A 476 -72.07 -21.53 -1.24
CA CYS A 476 -73.08 -21.26 -0.22
C CYS A 476 -73.23 -22.42 0.78
N GLU A 477 -73.21 -23.67 0.31
CA GLU A 477 -73.32 -24.84 1.19
C GLU A 477 -72.12 -24.99 2.11
N SER A 478 -70.92 -24.64 1.63
CA SER A 478 -69.67 -24.86 2.36
C SER A 478 -69.32 -23.71 3.31
N GLU A 479 -69.45 -22.47 2.84
CA GLU A 479 -69.01 -21.27 3.57
C GLU A 479 -70.15 -20.59 4.35
N LEU A 480 -71.39 -20.78 3.90
CA LEU A 480 -72.58 -20.08 4.40
C LEU A 480 -73.69 -21.06 4.81
N SER A 481 -73.32 -22.18 5.41
CA SER A 481 -74.25 -23.27 5.75
C SER A 481 -75.40 -22.86 6.68
N TYR A 482 -75.27 -21.74 7.40
CA TYR A 482 -76.31 -21.16 8.26
C TYR A 482 -77.39 -20.38 7.47
N ILE A 483 -77.21 -20.23 6.17
CA ILE A 483 -78.14 -19.56 5.25
C ILE A 483 -78.79 -20.63 4.38
N ASN A 484 -80.07 -20.47 4.06
CA ASN A 484 -80.71 -21.31 3.07
C ASN A 484 -79.93 -21.25 1.74
N LYS A 485 -79.52 -22.43 1.25
CA LYS A 485 -78.66 -22.59 0.07
C LYS A 485 -79.22 -21.90 -1.18
N ASP A 486 -80.52 -22.02 -1.42
CA ASP A 486 -81.17 -21.47 -2.62
C ASP A 486 -81.28 -19.94 -2.53
N SER A 487 -81.58 -19.41 -1.33
CA SER A 487 -81.57 -17.98 -1.07
C SER A 487 -80.17 -17.37 -1.25
N CYS A 488 -79.14 -18.04 -0.73
CA CYS A 488 -77.75 -17.63 -0.90
C CYS A 488 -77.32 -17.68 -2.37
N ALA A 489 -77.62 -18.76 -3.10
CA ALA A 489 -77.26 -18.91 -4.51
C ALA A 489 -77.96 -17.84 -5.37
N SER A 490 -79.24 -17.55 -5.10
CA SER A 490 -79.99 -16.51 -5.81
C SER A 490 -79.40 -15.11 -5.54
N ARG A 491 -79.06 -14.79 -4.28
CA ARG A 491 -78.35 -13.53 -3.94
C ARG A 491 -77.04 -13.41 -4.70
N SER A 492 -76.31 -14.52 -4.80
CA SER A 492 -75.00 -14.59 -5.46
C SER A 492 -75.10 -14.34 -6.96
N MET A 493 -76.14 -14.84 -7.62
CA MET A 493 -76.30 -14.74 -9.09
C MET A 493 -77.11 -13.53 -9.56
N GLU A 494 -78.06 -13.05 -8.75
CA GLU A 494 -79.05 -12.05 -9.17
C GLU A 494 -78.97 -10.74 -8.36
N GLY A 495 -78.13 -10.69 -7.32
CA GLY A 495 -77.99 -9.53 -6.43
C GLY A 495 -79.11 -9.38 -5.40
N ALA A 496 -80.13 -10.25 -5.44
CA ALA A 496 -81.21 -10.30 -4.47
C ALA A 496 -81.69 -11.75 -4.29
N ALA A 497 -82.21 -12.08 -3.11
CA ALA A 497 -82.87 -13.36 -2.93
C ALA A 497 -84.28 -13.30 -3.56
N VAL A 498 -84.63 -14.31 -4.35
CA VAL A 498 -85.94 -14.40 -5.05
C VAL A 498 -86.95 -15.22 -4.25
N GLY A 499 -86.51 -15.91 -3.19
CA GLY A 499 -87.33 -16.87 -2.44
C GLY A 499 -87.68 -18.11 -3.29
N THR A 500 -88.17 -19.16 -2.65
CA THR A 500 -88.52 -20.43 -3.33
C THR A 500 -90.01 -20.53 -3.70
N ASP A 501 -90.81 -19.51 -3.39
CA ASP A 501 -92.29 -19.52 -3.43
C ASP A 501 -92.97 -20.56 -2.51
N ASP A 502 -92.20 -21.32 -1.72
CA ASP A 502 -92.71 -22.16 -0.64
C ASP A 502 -93.26 -21.29 0.51
N TYR A 503 -93.94 -21.89 1.48
CA TYR A 503 -94.49 -21.21 2.64
C TYR A 503 -93.66 -21.49 3.89
N TYR A 504 -93.53 -20.50 4.77
CA TYR A 504 -92.90 -20.65 6.08
C TYR A 504 -93.74 -20.00 7.18
N VAL A 505 -93.49 -20.41 8.43
CA VAL A 505 -94.19 -19.87 9.59
C VAL A 505 -93.55 -18.54 10.01
N ASP A 506 -94.30 -17.45 9.87
CA ASP A 506 -94.00 -16.20 10.58
C ASP A 506 -94.52 -16.35 12.02
N TRP A 507 -93.59 -16.62 12.93
CA TRP A 507 -93.90 -16.85 14.35
C TRP A 507 -94.41 -15.61 15.08
N ILE A 508 -94.15 -14.40 14.57
CA ILE A 508 -94.62 -13.15 15.16
C ILE A 508 -96.07 -12.91 14.72
N ALA A 509 -96.35 -13.03 13.43
CA ALA A 509 -97.70 -12.92 12.88
C ALA A 509 -98.58 -14.13 13.20
N GLN A 510 -97.97 -15.26 13.61
CA GLN A 510 -98.61 -16.58 13.76
C GLN A 510 -99.37 -17.00 12.49
N LYS A 511 -98.76 -16.75 11.33
CA LYS A 511 -99.33 -17.04 10.01
C LYS A 511 -98.29 -17.66 9.08
N CYS A 512 -98.76 -18.37 8.07
CA CYS A 512 -97.92 -18.86 7.01
C CYS A 512 -97.79 -17.81 5.91
N LYS A 513 -96.55 -17.39 5.65
CA LYS A 513 -96.19 -16.43 4.62
C LYS A 513 -95.46 -17.14 3.48
N ARG A 514 -95.63 -16.64 2.26
CA ARG A 514 -94.90 -17.14 1.09
C ARG A 514 -93.46 -16.59 1.11
N ASN A 515 -92.50 -17.46 0.85
CA ASN A 515 -91.07 -17.20 0.73
C ASN A 515 -90.80 -16.49 -0.60
N CYS A 516 -91.00 -15.18 -0.62
CA CYS A 516 -90.80 -14.32 -1.78
C CYS A 516 -90.50 -12.88 -1.32
N PRO A 517 -89.85 -12.06 -2.17
CA PRO A 517 -89.52 -10.68 -1.85
C PRO A 517 -90.77 -9.90 -1.46
N GLU A 518 -90.70 -9.11 -0.39
CA GLU A 518 -91.83 -8.28 0.08
C GLU A 518 -92.33 -7.33 -1.01
N SER A 519 -91.43 -6.88 -1.91
CA SER A 519 -91.74 -6.04 -3.06
C SER A 519 -92.72 -6.66 -4.06
N THR A 520 -92.87 -8.00 -4.04
CA THR A 520 -93.81 -8.73 -4.90
C THR A 520 -95.27 -8.51 -4.48
N GLY A 521 -95.51 -8.13 -3.22
CA GLY A 521 -96.84 -7.90 -2.65
C GLY A 521 -97.66 -9.19 -2.41
N GLY A 522 -98.85 -9.04 -1.84
CA GLY A 522 -99.75 -10.15 -1.53
C GLY A 522 -99.33 -10.95 -0.29
N GLU A 523 -99.26 -12.28 -0.41
CA GLU A 523 -98.92 -13.20 0.70
C GLU A 523 -97.41 -13.33 1.00
N CYS A 524 -96.56 -12.56 0.32
CA CYS A 524 -95.11 -12.59 0.54
C CYS A 524 -94.77 -12.05 1.92
N GLY A 525 -94.03 -12.83 2.72
CA GLY A 525 -93.55 -12.41 4.05
C GLY A 525 -92.11 -11.93 4.10
N GLY A 526 -91.47 -11.83 2.93
CA GLY A 526 -90.02 -11.74 2.83
C GLY A 526 -89.39 -13.09 2.53
N VAL A 527 -88.08 -13.06 2.30
CA VAL A 527 -87.32 -14.28 2.02
C VAL A 527 -86.89 -14.92 3.32
N ALA A 528 -87.24 -16.19 3.51
CA ALA A 528 -86.74 -17.03 4.58
C ALA A 528 -85.28 -17.41 4.28
N ASP A 529 -84.34 -16.56 4.71
CA ASP A 529 -82.91 -16.72 4.43
C ASP A 529 -82.19 -17.65 5.41
N GLU A 530 -82.78 -17.99 6.56
CA GLU A 530 -82.13 -18.84 7.56
C GLU A 530 -82.35 -20.33 7.24
N ASP A 531 -81.30 -21.14 7.39
CA ASP A 531 -81.31 -22.59 7.09
C ASP A 531 -82.28 -23.38 7.98
N TRP A 532 -82.52 -22.91 9.20
CA TRP A 532 -83.42 -23.53 10.17
C TRP A 532 -84.91 -23.24 9.92
N VAL A 533 -85.24 -22.38 8.96
CA VAL A 533 -86.63 -22.11 8.60
C VAL A 533 -87.17 -23.23 7.72
N GLU A 534 -88.12 -23.99 8.28
CA GLU A 534 -88.80 -25.07 7.57
C GLU A 534 -89.71 -24.49 6.48
N LEU A 535 -89.46 -24.89 5.23
CA LEU A 535 -90.24 -24.51 4.06
C LEU A 535 -91.24 -25.61 3.70
N PHE A 536 -92.46 -25.20 3.37
CA PHE A 536 -93.57 -26.08 3.01
C PHE A 536 -94.05 -25.76 1.60
N ALA A 537 -94.18 -26.77 0.75
CA ALA A 537 -94.59 -26.62 -0.66
C ALA A 537 -95.96 -25.95 -0.85
N ASP A 538 -96.81 -25.92 0.18
CA ASP A 538 -98.11 -25.28 0.13
C ASP A 538 -98.51 -24.68 1.50
N LYS A 539 -99.32 -23.61 1.45
CA LYS A 539 -99.78 -22.87 2.63
C LYS A 539 -100.49 -23.77 3.65
N ARG A 540 -101.23 -24.79 3.19
CA ARG A 540 -101.99 -25.69 4.06
C ARG A 540 -101.08 -26.60 4.86
N SER A 541 -100.04 -27.12 4.22
CA SER A 541 -99.00 -27.90 4.87
C SER A 541 -98.24 -27.06 5.90
N CYS A 542 -97.96 -25.79 5.60
CA CYS A 542 -97.39 -24.86 6.59
C CYS A 542 -98.34 -24.62 7.78
N CYS A 543 -99.63 -24.33 7.55
CA CYS A 543 -100.57 -23.99 8.62
C CYS A 543 -100.77 -25.14 9.63
N LYS A 544 -100.58 -26.40 9.23
CA LYS A 544 -100.57 -27.55 10.16
C LYS A 544 -99.49 -27.46 11.23
N ARG A 545 -98.42 -26.70 10.98
CA ARG A 545 -97.35 -26.45 11.97
C ARG A 545 -97.81 -25.58 13.14
N LEU A 546 -98.84 -24.75 12.91
CA LEU A 546 -99.48 -23.83 13.87
C LEU A 546 -100.75 -24.45 14.47
N HIS A 547 -100.60 -25.55 15.22
CA HIS A 547 -101.74 -26.33 15.75
C HIS A 547 -102.67 -25.59 16.73
N TRP A 548 -102.31 -24.38 17.14
CA TRP A 548 -103.09 -23.53 18.05
C TRP A 548 -103.79 -22.35 17.35
N THR A 549 -103.53 -22.15 16.07
CA THR A 549 -104.22 -21.15 15.22
C THR A 549 -105.31 -21.87 14.42
N ASP A 550 -106.47 -21.24 14.25
CA ASP A 550 -107.52 -21.79 13.40
C ASP A 550 -107.04 -21.91 11.93
N GLU A 551 -107.33 -23.02 11.25
CA GLU A 551 -106.86 -23.26 9.87
C GLU A 551 -107.37 -22.15 8.94
N ASP A 552 -108.61 -21.68 9.12
CA ASP A 552 -109.18 -20.61 8.31
C ASP A 552 -108.47 -19.27 8.59
N GLU A 553 -108.15 -18.97 9.85
CA GLU A 553 -107.44 -17.76 10.27
C GLU A 553 -105.98 -17.71 9.74
N CYS A 554 -105.33 -18.86 9.63
CA CYS A 554 -104.00 -18.99 9.02
C CYS A 554 -104.06 -18.80 7.48
N HIS A 555 -105.20 -19.09 6.85
CA HIS A 555 -105.39 -18.99 5.40
C HIS A 555 -105.79 -17.59 4.89
N GLU A 556 -106.28 -16.69 5.75
CA GLU A 556 -106.68 -15.34 5.33
C GLU A 556 -105.48 -14.48 4.86
N ALA A 557 -105.60 -13.86 3.67
CA ALA A 557 -104.65 -12.86 3.18
C ALA A 557 -104.85 -11.52 3.92
N GLU A 558 -103.76 -10.81 4.23
CA GLU A 558 -103.82 -9.46 4.79
C GLU A 558 -104.54 -8.53 3.81
N ARG A 559 -105.52 -7.76 4.31
CA ARG A 559 -106.26 -6.74 3.54
C ARG A 559 -105.53 -5.41 3.51
#